data_AF-A0A1X0JAE4-F1
#
_entry.id   AF-A0A1X0JAE4-F1
#
_cell.length_a   1.000
_cell.length_b   1.000
_cell.length_c   1.000
_cell.angle_alpha   90.00
_cell.angle_beta   90.00
_cell.angle_gamma   90.00
#
_symmetry.space_group_name_H-M   'P 1'
#
loop_
_entity.id
_entity.type
_entity.pdbx_description
1 polymer ?
#
loop_
_entity_poly.entity_id
_entity_poly.type
_entity_poly.pdbx_seq_one_letter_code
_entity_poly.pdbx_strand_id
1 'polypeptide(L)'
;AINAAMGTGLSVGTVFDAPTVAMLAPRLGREAGGLEPLVATPRPATVPLSFGQSRLWFIDQLQGPSPVYNMATALRIGGGLDVDALNAALSDVVSRHESLRTVITAPEGIPQQVVVPAARAEFGWDVADARAWSAGRLGEAIEETARHAFDLATEIPLRARLFRVSDDEHVLVGVVHHIAADGWSIIPLVRDLGVAYAGRCAGEPPQWAPLAVQYIDYALWQRRQFGDLEDRDSRIGAQVAYWQEALAGMPERLALPTDRPYPAVADHRGARVDVDWPAELQQRVREVAREHNATNFMVMQAA
;
A
#
# COMPACT_ATOMS: atom_id res chain seq x y z
N ALA A 1 10.87 10.65 15.49
CA ALA A 1 11.24 10.74 16.92
C ALA A 1 11.68 12.15 17.31
N ILE A 2 12.78 12.69 16.75
CA ILE A 2 13.30 14.04 17.10
C ILE A 2 12.23 15.13 16.96
N ASN A 3 11.58 15.23 15.79
CA ASN A 3 10.52 16.22 15.56
C ASN A 3 9.37 16.13 16.57
N ALA A 4 8.92 14.92 16.91
CA ALA A 4 7.84 14.72 17.88
C ALA A 4 8.27 15.05 19.32
N ALA A 5 9.49 14.68 19.72
CA ALA A 5 9.99 14.89 21.08
C ALA A 5 10.39 16.35 21.35
N MET A 6 10.87 17.06 20.32
CA MET A 6 11.42 18.41 20.43
C MET A 6 10.51 19.49 19.83
N GLY A 7 9.37 19.12 19.24
CA GLY A 7 8.46 20.06 18.57
C GLY A 7 9.10 20.76 17.36
N THR A 8 9.95 20.05 16.60
CA THR A 8 10.68 20.62 15.45
C THR A 8 10.11 20.14 14.10
N GLY A 9 10.44 20.86 13.03
CA GLY A 9 10.04 20.55 11.65
C GLY A 9 11.15 20.03 10.75
N LEU A 10 12.20 19.39 11.30
CA LEU A 10 13.39 19.01 10.53
C LEU A 10 13.04 18.18 9.30
N SER A 11 13.48 18.64 8.13
CA SER A 11 13.41 17.86 6.89
C SER A 11 14.40 16.68 6.89
N VAL A 12 14.15 15.69 6.02
CA VAL A 12 15.10 14.57 5.80
C VAL A 12 16.43 15.10 5.25
N GLY A 13 16.40 16.07 4.32
CA GLY A 13 17.60 16.70 3.78
C GLY A 13 18.45 17.36 4.87
N THR A 14 17.81 18.03 5.83
CA THR A 14 18.49 18.65 6.99
C THR A 14 19.27 17.62 7.81
N VAL A 15 18.78 16.38 7.92
CA VAL A 15 19.50 15.29 8.61
C VAL A 15 20.72 14.81 7.82
N PHE A 16 20.64 14.77 6.49
CA PHE A 16 21.79 14.43 5.63
C PHE A 16 22.85 15.54 5.61
N ASP A 17 22.43 16.81 5.58
CA ASP A 17 23.32 17.96 5.61
C ASP A 17 23.98 18.20 6.99
N ALA A 18 23.38 17.64 8.05
CA ALA A 18 23.86 17.73 9.43
C ALA A 18 23.85 16.35 10.11
N PRO A 19 24.74 15.42 9.69
CA PRO A 19 24.68 14.02 10.08
C PRO A 19 25.14 13.74 11.52
N THR A 20 25.52 14.77 12.28
CA THR A 20 25.94 14.66 13.68
C THR A 20 25.06 15.52 14.59
N VAL A 21 24.91 15.11 15.85
CA VAL A 21 24.15 15.87 16.86
C VAL A 21 24.65 17.31 16.98
N ALA A 22 25.97 17.52 16.95
CA ALA A 22 26.57 18.84 17.03
C ALA A 22 26.22 19.74 15.84
N MET A 23 26.06 19.16 14.64
CA MET A 23 25.64 19.90 13.45
C MET A 23 24.12 20.11 13.39
N LEU A 24 23.34 19.19 13.95
CA LEU A 24 21.87 19.22 13.91
C LEU A 24 21.30 20.13 15.01
N ALA A 25 21.92 20.17 16.20
CA ALA A 25 21.42 20.95 17.34
C ALA A 25 21.20 22.44 17.03
N PRO A 26 22.09 23.15 16.30
CA PRO A 26 21.86 24.54 15.90
C PRO A 26 20.72 24.75 14.88
N ARG A 27 20.21 23.66 14.28
CA ARG A 27 19.12 23.70 13.28
C ARG A 27 17.75 23.42 13.91
N LEU A 28 17.70 22.96 15.16
CA LEU A 28 16.46 22.77 15.90
C LEU A 28 15.75 24.12 16.10
N GLY A 29 14.44 24.16 15.85
CA GLY A 29 13.61 25.36 16.03
C GLY A 29 13.75 26.46 14.97
N ARG A 30 14.65 26.30 13.98
CA ARG A 30 14.79 27.25 12.85
C ARG A 30 13.73 27.06 11.77
N GLU A 31 13.26 25.83 11.58
CA GLU A 31 12.19 25.48 10.63
C GLU A 31 10.84 25.55 11.37
N ALA A 32 10.24 26.74 11.42
CA ALA A 32 8.84 26.91 11.79
C ALA A 32 7.99 26.51 10.58
N GLY A 33 7.35 25.33 10.63
CA GLY A 33 6.59 24.81 9.49
C GLY A 33 6.31 23.32 9.50
N GLY A 34 6.32 22.67 10.67
CA GLY A 34 5.93 21.26 10.79
C GLY A 34 4.50 21.01 10.33
N LEU A 35 4.20 19.77 9.94
CA LEU A 35 2.81 19.35 9.71
C LEU A 35 2.12 19.19 11.06
N GLU A 36 0.84 19.54 11.13
CA GLU A 36 0.03 19.30 12.33
C GLU A 36 -0.09 17.78 12.60
N PRO A 37 -0.32 17.36 13.85
CA PRO A 37 -0.56 15.96 14.16
C PRO A 37 -1.76 15.39 13.40
N LEU A 38 -1.62 14.15 12.93
CA LEU A 38 -2.75 13.40 12.38
C LEU A 38 -3.65 12.93 13.52
N VAL A 39 -4.89 13.43 13.54
CA VAL A 39 -5.93 13.07 14.51
C VAL A 39 -7.22 12.73 13.78
N ALA A 40 -8.08 11.94 14.43
CA ALA A 40 -9.40 11.66 13.90
C ALA A 40 -10.22 12.95 13.79
N THR A 41 -10.91 13.15 12.66
CA THR A 41 -11.69 14.38 12.43
C THR A 41 -13.11 14.07 11.97
N PRO A 42 -14.09 14.97 12.25
CA PRO A 42 -15.44 14.84 11.70
C PRO A 42 -15.39 14.69 10.18
N ARG A 43 -16.05 13.66 9.66
CA ARG A 43 -16.06 13.37 8.22
C ARG A 43 -17.03 14.34 7.52
N PRO A 44 -16.60 15.06 6.47
CA PRO A 44 -17.52 15.80 5.61
C PRO A 44 -18.44 14.83 4.84
N ALA A 45 -19.48 15.37 4.21
CA ALA A 45 -20.39 14.58 3.37
C ALA A 45 -19.66 13.89 2.20
N THR A 46 -18.68 14.57 1.62
CA THR A 46 -17.81 14.07 0.55
C THR A 46 -16.39 13.96 1.06
N VAL A 47 -15.90 12.74 1.19
CA VAL A 47 -14.53 12.47 1.66
C VAL A 47 -13.61 12.39 0.43
N PRO A 48 -12.62 13.30 0.29
CA PRO A 48 -11.73 13.29 -0.86
C PRO A 48 -10.78 12.10 -0.84
N LEU A 49 -10.24 11.74 -2.00
CA LEU A 49 -9.12 10.82 -2.10
C LEU A 49 -7.81 11.44 -1.57
N SER A 50 -6.94 10.60 -1.02
CA SER A 50 -5.51 10.97 -0.88
C SER A 50 -4.88 11.18 -2.26
N PHE A 51 -3.72 11.85 -2.33
CA PHE A 51 -3.00 12.03 -3.60
C PHE A 51 -2.59 10.67 -4.22
N GLY A 52 -2.20 9.71 -3.39
CA GLY A 52 -1.87 8.35 -3.84
C GLY A 52 -3.08 7.63 -4.43
N GLN A 53 -4.23 7.70 -3.76
CA GLN A 53 -5.49 7.15 -4.28
C GLN A 53 -5.93 7.88 -5.56
N SER A 54 -5.77 9.21 -5.64
CA SER A 54 -6.15 10.01 -6.83
C SER A 54 -5.41 9.53 -8.09
N ARG A 55 -4.11 9.24 -7.98
CA ARG A 55 -3.33 8.67 -9.08
C ARG A 55 -3.86 7.31 -9.52
N LEU A 56 -4.11 6.40 -8.57
CA LEU A 56 -4.56 5.05 -8.88
C LEU A 56 -5.97 5.05 -9.48
N TRP A 57 -6.88 5.86 -8.93
CA TRP A 57 -8.21 6.05 -9.50
C TRP A 57 -8.16 6.64 -10.91
N PHE A 58 -7.32 7.65 -11.17
CA PHE A 58 -7.16 8.18 -12.52
C PHE A 58 -6.71 7.10 -13.52
N ILE A 59 -5.75 6.26 -13.14
CA ILE A 59 -5.27 5.17 -14.00
C ILE A 59 -6.38 4.14 -14.25
N ASP A 60 -7.12 3.77 -13.21
CA ASP A 60 -8.28 2.88 -13.31
C ASP A 60 -9.35 3.45 -14.26
N GLN A 61 -9.69 4.73 -14.18
CA GLN A 61 -10.66 5.34 -15.09
C GLN A 61 -10.16 5.45 -16.54
N LEU A 62 -8.84 5.62 -16.73
CA LEU A 62 -8.23 5.70 -18.06
C LEU A 62 -8.14 4.33 -18.74
N GLN A 63 -7.84 3.27 -17.98
CA GLN A 63 -7.56 1.93 -18.51
C GLN A 63 -8.72 0.94 -18.35
N GLY A 64 -9.66 1.24 -17.46
CA GLY A 64 -10.67 0.32 -16.96
C GLY A 64 -10.13 -0.64 -15.87
N PRO A 65 -11.03 -1.44 -15.27
CA PRO A 65 -10.67 -2.43 -14.26
C PRO A 65 -9.56 -3.37 -14.74
N SER A 66 -8.49 -3.49 -13.95
CA SER A 66 -7.29 -4.23 -14.33
C SER A 66 -6.52 -4.75 -13.13
N PRO A 67 -5.90 -5.95 -13.21
CA PRO A 67 -5.12 -6.50 -12.11
C PRO A 67 -3.71 -5.88 -11.97
N VAL A 68 -3.35 -4.89 -12.77
CA VAL A 68 -2.00 -4.27 -12.79
C VAL A 68 -1.58 -3.75 -11.41
N TYR A 69 -2.54 -3.28 -10.60
CA TYR A 69 -2.31 -2.79 -9.24
C TYR A 69 -2.79 -3.75 -8.15
N ASN A 70 -2.91 -5.04 -8.46
CA ASN A 70 -3.18 -6.04 -7.44
C ASN A 70 -1.93 -6.38 -6.64
N MET A 71 -2.09 -6.44 -5.33
CA MET A 71 -1.15 -7.01 -4.38
C MET A 71 -1.67 -8.40 -3.98
N ALA A 72 -1.27 -9.42 -4.74
CA ALA A 72 -1.67 -10.80 -4.49
C ALA A 72 -0.62 -11.56 -3.66
N THR A 73 -1.08 -12.29 -2.65
CA THR A 73 -0.25 -13.21 -1.85
C THR A 73 -0.93 -14.56 -1.76
N ALA A 74 -0.17 -15.64 -1.95
CA ALA A 74 -0.61 -17.01 -1.73
C ALA A 74 0.16 -17.61 -0.54
N LEU A 75 -0.57 -18.06 0.48
CA LEU A 75 -0.02 -18.67 1.68
C LEU A 75 -0.39 -20.15 1.72
N ARG A 76 0.61 -21.03 1.80
CA ARG A 76 0.41 -22.45 2.04
C ARG A 76 0.34 -22.69 3.55
N ILE A 77 -0.72 -23.33 4.00
CA ILE A 77 -1.01 -23.60 5.41
C ILE A 77 -1.05 -25.11 5.59
N GLY A 78 -0.15 -25.62 6.44
CA GLY A 78 -0.13 -27.03 6.83
C GLY A 78 -0.80 -27.25 8.18
N GLY A 79 -1.46 -28.40 8.35
CA GLY A 79 -2.22 -28.79 9.53
C GLY A 79 -3.72 -28.52 9.42
N GLY A 80 -4.43 -28.80 10.52
CA GLY A 80 -5.86 -28.54 10.64
C GLY A 80 -6.17 -27.04 10.60
N LEU A 81 -7.10 -26.66 9.73
CA LEU A 81 -7.56 -25.28 9.56
C LEU A 81 -9.05 -25.19 9.88
N ASP A 82 -9.42 -24.33 10.82
CA ASP A 82 -10.81 -23.95 11.04
C ASP A 82 -11.21 -22.90 10.01
N VAL A 83 -11.86 -23.35 8.93
CA VAL A 83 -12.22 -22.51 7.79
C VAL A 83 -13.23 -21.43 8.17
N ASP A 84 -14.14 -21.72 9.11
CA ASP A 84 -15.16 -20.76 9.55
C ASP A 84 -14.53 -19.70 10.47
N ALA A 85 -13.61 -20.11 11.35
CA ALA A 85 -12.82 -19.16 12.16
C ALA A 85 -11.94 -18.27 11.28
N LEU A 86 -11.36 -18.79 10.19
CA LEU A 86 -10.57 -18.00 9.24
C LEU A 86 -11.44 -16.96 8.50
N ASN A 87 -12.63 -17.36 8.05
CA ASN A 87 -13.58 -16.43 7.43
C ASN A 87 -14.02 -15.32 8.41
N ALA A 88 -14.34 -15.69 9.65
CA ALA A 88 -14.69 -14.73 10.69
C ALA A 88 -13.52 -13.78 11.00
N ALA A 89 -12.29 -14.31 11.05
CA ALA A 89 -11.09 -13.51 11.29
C ALA A 89 -10.81 -12.49 10.16
N LEU A 90 -10.98 -12.90 8.90
CA LEU A 90 -10.90 -11.96 7.77
C LEU A 90 -11.97 -10.88 7.87
N SER A 91 -13.20 -11.24 8.24
CA SER A 91 -14.28 -10.28 8.47
C SER A 91 -13.94 -9.27 9.58
N ASP A 92 -13.27 -9.72 10.65
CA ASP A 92 -12.82 -8.83 11.73
C ASP A 92 -11.74 -7.84 11.26
N VAL A 93 -10.78 -8.31 10.44
CA VAL A 93 -9.74 -7.45 9.85
C VAL A 93 -10.36 -6.42 8.92
N VAL A 94 -11.31 -6.81 8.06
CA VAL A 94 -12.06 -5.90 7.18
C VAL A 94 -12.89 -4.88 7.97
N SER A 95 -13.48 -5.31 9.09
CA SER A 95 -14.20 -4.41 9.99
C SER A 95 -13.27 -3.35 10.60
N ARG A 96 -12.09 -3.78 11.07
CA ARG A 96 -11.08 -2.96 11.73
C ARG A 96 -10.44 -1.91 10.81
N HIS A 97 -10.11 -2.29 9.58
CA HIS A 97 -9.37 -1.46 8.63
C HIS A 97 -10.32 -0.92 7.55
N GLU A 98 -10.77 0.32 7.69
CA GLU A 98 -11.77 0.90 6.77
C GLU A 98 -11.33 0.91 5.30
N SER A 99 -10.03 1.03 5.04
CA SER A 99 -9.49 1.04 3.66
C SER A 99 -9.83 -0.24 2.89
N LEU A 100 -9.92 -1.40 3.57
CA LEU A 100 -10.26 -2.67 2.94
C LEU A 100 -11.73 -2.78 2.51
N ARG A 101 -12.59 -1.90 3.03
CA ARG A 101 -14.02 -1.84 2.73
C ARG A 101 -14.45 -0.47 2.23
N THR A 102 -13.53 0.25 1.58
CA THR A 102 -13.81 1.56 0.98
C THR A 102 -13.90 1.42 -0.53
N VAL A 103 -15.03 1.83 -1.10
CA VAL A 103 -15.21 1.98 -2.56
C VAL A 103 -14.97 3.43 -2.96
N ILE A 104 -14.60 3.66 -4.22
CA ILE A 104 -14.36 4.99 -4.78
C ILE A 104 -15.45 5.32 -5.79
N THR A 105 -16.40 6.17 -5.39
CA THR A 105 -17.47 6.63 -6.28
C THR A 105 -17.13 7.99 -6.86
N ALA A 106 -17.69 8.34 -8.01
CA ALA A 106 -17.48 9.63 -8.65
C ALA A 106 -18.79 10.27 -9.13
N PRO A 107 -19.71 10.65 -8.22
CA PRO A 107 -20.90 11.40 -8.62
C PRO A 107 -20.46 12.69 -9.31
N GLU A 108 -21.05 12.97 -10.47
CA GLU A 108 -20.71 14.15 -11.30
C GLU A 108 -19.21 14.23 -11.68
N GLY A 109 -18.51 13.09 -11.67
CA GLY A 109 -17.08 12.99 -12.01
C GLY A 109 -16.12 13.36 -10.87
N ILE A 110 -16.61 13.62 -9.65
CA ILE A 110 -15.77 14.00 -8.51
C ILE A 110 -15.51 12.78 -7.62
N PRO A 111 -14.28 12.24 -7.56
CA PRO A 111 -13.99 11.03 -6.82
C PRO A 111 -14.06 11.24 -5.31
N GLN A 112 -14.71 10.32 -4.61
CA GLN A 112 -14.86 10.32 -3.17
C GLN A 112 -14.73 8.90 -2.57
N GLN A 113 -14.26 8.84 -1.33
CA GLN A 113 -14.19 7.61 -0.55
C GLN A 113 -15.54 7.32 0.11
N VAL A 114 -16.08 6.12 -0.09
CA VAL A 114 -17.29 5.64 0.58
C VAL A 114 -16.96 4.37 1.35
N VAL A 115 -16.96 4.49 2.68
CA VAL A 115 -16.73 3.34 3.56
C VAL A 115 -18.01 2.50 3.63
N VAL A 116 -17.93 1.28 3.13
CA VAL A 116 -19.01 0.29 3.23
C VAL A 116 -19.16 -0.13 4.69
N PRO A 117 -20.37 -0.16 5.27
CA PRO A 117 -20.59 -0.70 6.62
C PRO A 117 -20.04 -2.12 6.74
N ALA A 118 -19.35 -2.45 7.83
CA ALA A 118 -18.68 -3.75 7.99
C ALA A 118 -19.62 -4.95 7.77
N ALA A 119 -20.89 -4.85 8.21
CA ALA A 119 -21.90 -5.90 8.02
C ALA A 119 -22.33 -6.13 6.55
N ARG A 120 -21.93 -5.24 5.63
CA ARG A 120 -22.19 -5.32 4.18
C ARG A 120 -20.90 -5.46 3.36
N ALA A 121 -19.75 -5.58 4.02
CA ALA A 121 -18.46 -5.67 3.34
C ALA A 121 -18.23 -7.10 2.84
N GLU A 122 -18.49 -7.33 1.56
CA GLU A 122 -18.31 -8.64 0.91
C GLU A 122 -16.93 -8.70 0.24
N PHE A 123 -15.98 -9.44 0.84
CA PHE A 123 -14.61 -9.61 0.32
C PHE A 123 -14.46 -10.88 -0.53
N GLY A 124 -15.56 -11.35 -1.13
CA GLY A 124 -15.56 -12.48 -2.06
C GLY A 124 -14.99 -13.78 -1.51
N TRP A 125 -15.19 -14.07 -0.21
CA TRP A 125 -14.74 -15.32 0.41
C TRP A 125 -15.32 -16.53 -0.31
N ASP A 126 -14.43 -17.37 -0.86
CA ASP A 126 -14.79 -18.63 -1.51
C ASP A 126 -13.85 -19.75 -1.05
N VAL A 127 -14.39 -20.97 -0.95
CA VAL A 127 -13.65 -22.16 -0.56
C VAL A 127 -13.81 -23.22 -1.64
N ALA A 128 -12.73 -23.49 -2.36
CA ALA A 128 -12.69 -24.51 -3.40
C ALA A 128 -12.11 -25.83 -2.86
N ASP A 129 -12.80 -26.94 -3.12
CA ASP A 129 -12.23 -28.28 -2.91
C ASP A 129 -11.29 -28.61 -4.07
N ALA A 130 -9.99 -28.54 -3.79
CA ALA A 130 -8.90 -28.75 -4.75
C ALA A 130 -8.19 -30.11 -4.54
N ARG A 131 -8.74 -31.00 -3.70
CA ARG A 131 -8.11 -32.31 -3.37
C ARG A 131 -7.89 -33.20 -4.59
N ALA A 132 -8.77 -33.09 -5.59
CA ALA A 132 -8.67 -33.83 -6.85
C ALA A 132 -7.97 -33.04 -7.97
N TRP A 133 -7.43 -31.86 -7.69
CA TRP A 133 -6.83 -31.01 -8.73
C TRP A 133 -5.37 -31.38 -8.94
N SER A 134 -4.90 -31.26 -10.18
CA SER A 134 -3.47 -31.29 -10.47
C SER A 134 -2.81 -30.01 -9.97
N ALA A 135 -1.50 -30.05 -9.74
CA ALA A 135 -0.72 -28.86 -9.38
C ALA A 135 -0.85 -27.74 -10.44
N GLY A 136 -0.95 -28.10 -11.73
CA GLY A 136 -1.18 -27.14 -12.82
C GLY A 136 -2.53 -26.44 -12.70
N ARG A 137 -3.61 -27.19 -12.48
CA ARG A 137 -4.95 -26.62 -12.28
C ARG A 137 -5.03 -25.73 -11.05
N LEU A 138 -4.38 -26.14 -9.94
CA LEU A 138 -4.27 -25.30 -8.75
C LEU A 138 -3.54 -23.99 -9.05
N GLY A 139 -2.42 -24.06 -9.79
CA GLY A 139 -1.67 -22.89 -10.24
C GLY A 139 -2.52 -21.93 -11.07
N GLU A 140 -3.25 -22.44 -12.07
CA GLU A 140 -4.15 -21.65 -12.91
C GLU A 140 -5.24 -20.94 -12.08
N ALA A 141 -5.85 -21.62 -11.11
CA ALA A 141 -6.89 -21.06 -10.27
C ALA A 141 -6.36 -20.01 -9.26
N ILE A 142 -5.15 -20.21 -8.74
CA ILE A 142 -4.45 -19.19 -7.93
C ILE A 142 -4.21 -17.94 -8.78
N GLU A 143 -3.75 -18.12 -10.01
CA GLU A 143 -3.41 -17.04 -10.93
C GLU A 143 -4.67 -16.29 -11.43
N GLU A 144 -5.77 -17.01 -11.68
CA GLU A 144 -7.09 -16.43 -11.93
C GLU A 144 -7.55 -15.56 -10.75
N THR A 145 -7.42 -16.07 -9.52
CA THR A 145 -7.77 -15.32 -8.31
C THR A 145 -6.92 -14.05 -8.18
N ALA A 146 -5.60 -14.17 -8.36
CA ALA A 146 -4.65 -13.06 -8.29
C ALA A 146 -4.89 -11.97 -9.36
N ARG A 147 -5.46 -12.35 -10.52
CA ARG A 147 -5.77 -11.46 -11.63
C ARG A 147 -7.21 -10.91 -11.61
N HIS A 148 -7.92 -11.05 -10.50
CA HIS A 148 -9.25 -10.44 -10.37
C HIS A 148 -9.18 -8.93 -10.64
N ALA A 149 -10.01 -8.45 -11.57
CA ALA A 149 -10.09 -7.03 -11.90
C ALA A 149 -11.19 -6.40 -11.04
N PHE A 150 -10.79 -5.64 -10.03
CA PHE A 150 -11.72 -4.95 -9.13
C PHE A 150 -12.43 -3.81 -9.86
N ASP A 151 -13.75 -3.72 -9.74
CA ASP A 151 -14.48 -2.48 -10.03
C ASP A 151 -14.47 -1.60 -8.77
N LEU A 152 -13.56 -0.64 -8.72
CA LEU A 152 -13.37 0.21 -7.54
C LEU A 152 -14.59 1.05 -7.16
N ALA A 153 -15.57 1.22 -8.06
CA ALA A 153 -16.78 1.97 -7.78
C ALA A 153 -17.84 1.15 -7.03
N THR A 154 -17.81 -0.17 -7.15
CA THR A 154 -18.88 -1.06 -6.65
C THR A 154 -18.37 -2.21 -5.77
N GLU A 155 -17.10 -2.56 -5.88
CA GLU A 155 -16.46 -3.66 -5.17
C GLU A 155 -15.43 -3.13 -4.17
N ILE A 156 -15.40 -3.71 -2.97
CA ILE A 156 -14.35 -3.41 -2.01
C ILE A 156 -13.00 -3.96 -2.51
N PRO A 157 -11.86 -3.29 -2.23
CA PRO A 157 -10.56 -3.60 -2.82
C PRO A 157 -9.86 -4.81 -2.16
N LEU A 158 -10.61 -5.85 -1.80
CA LEU A 158 -10.12 -7.06 -1.15
C LEU A 158 -10.88 -8.29 -1.66
N ARG A 159 -10.14 -9.33 -2.00
CA ARG A 159 -10.66 -10.66 -2.29
C ARG A 159 -9.85 -11.73 -1.56
N ALA A 160 -10.52 -12.75 -1.01
CA ALA A 160 -9.86 -13.89 -0.40
C ALA A 160 -10.48 -15.21 -0.87
N ARG A 161 -9.63 -16.18 -1.22
CA ARG A 161 -10.07 -17.52 -1.64
C ARG A 161 -9.21 -18.59 -0.99
N LEU A 162 -9.84 -19.64 -0.49
CA LEU A 162 -9.17 -20.79 0.10
C LEU A 162 -9.29 -22.02 -0.81
N PHE A 163 -8.19 -22.68 -1.08
CA PHE A 163 -8.14 -23.97 -1.76
C PHE A 163 -7.82 -25.06 -0.74
N ARG A 164 -8.70 -26.05 -0.58
CA ARG A 164 -8.43 -27.24 0.24
C ARG A 164 -7.68 -28.27 -0.62
N VAL A 165 -6.38 -28.44 -0.38
CA VAL A 165 -5.51 -29.31 -1.19
C VAL A 165 -5.47 -30.74 -0.63
N SER A 166 -5.53 -30.87 0.69
CA SER A 166 -5.76 -32.12 1.42
C SER A 166 -6.54 -31.79 2.70
N ASP A 167 -6.73 -32.78 3.57
CA ASP A 167 -7.35 -32.54 4.88
C ASP A 167 -6.44 -31.73 5.83
N ASP A 168 -5.14 -31.68 5.54
CA ASP A 168 -4.09 -31.00 6.31
C ASP A 168 -3.27 -29.99 5.49
N GLU A 169 -3.67 -29.67 4.27
CA GLU A 169 -2.99 -28.69 3.43
C GLU A 169 -4.00 -27.78 2.73
N HIS A 170 -3.75 -26.48 2.88
CA HIS A 170 -4.59 -25.43 2.33
C HIS A 170 -3.73 -24.37 1.64
N VAL A 171 -4.29 -23.72 0.63
CA VAL A 171 -3.70 -22.51 0.03
C VAL A 171 -4.69 -21.36 0.16
N LEU A 172 -4.34 -20.35 0.95
CA LEU A 172 -5.09 -19.10 1.05
C LEU A 172 -4.50 -18.09 0.06
N VAL A 173 -5.31 -17.61 -0.87
CA VAL A 173 -4.97 -16.52 -1.78
C VAL A 173 -5.71 -15.27 -1.33
N GLY A 174 -4.95 -14.25 -0.93
CA GLY A 174 -5.46 -12.92 -0.62
C GLY A 174 -5.02 -11.92 -1.69
N VAL A 175 -5.94 -11.11 -2.18
CA VAL A 175 -5.68 -10.10 -3.21
C VAL A 175 -6.23 -8.77 -2.71
N VAL A 176 -5.36 -7.77 -2.60
CA VAL A 176 -5.75 -6.41 -2.22
C VAL A 176 -5.40 -5.47 -3.36
N HIS A 177 -6.29 -4.56 -3.74
CA HIS A 177 -5.92 -3.53 -4.70
C HIS A 177 -5.04 -2.47 -4.02
N HIS A 178 -3.97 -2.01 -4.70
CA HIS A 178 -2.97 -1.07 -4.15
C HIS A 178 -3.57 0.30 -3.73
N ILE A 179 -4.82 0.58 -4.10
CA ILE A 179 -5.57 1.76 -3.64
C ILE A 179 -5.88 1.73 -2.14
N ALA A 180 -5.93 0.54 -1.53
CA ALA A 180 -6.30 0.33 -0.12
C ALA A 180 -5.13 -0.10 0.78
N ALA A 181 -4.04 -0.56 0.18
CA ALA A 181 -2.87 -1.07 0.89
C ALA A 181 -1.59 -0.80 0.09
N ASP A 182 -0.47 -0.85 0.80
CA ASP A 182 0.88 -0.80 0.25
C ASP A 182 1.77 -1.87 0.91
N GLY A 183 3.06 -1.93 0.53
CA GLY A 183 3.98 -2.91 1.09
C GLY A 183 4.11 -2.86 2.62
N TRP A 184 3.96 -1.67 3.23
CA TRP A 184 4.01 -1.54 4.69
C TRP A 184 2.74 -2.09 5.34
N SER A 185 1.60 -1.97 4.65
CA SER A 185 0.29 -2.41 5.12
C SER A 185 0.18 -3.93 5.23
N ILE A 186 0.98 -4.71 4.50
CA ILE A 186 0.89 -6.18 4.51
C ILE A 186 1.22 -6.77 5.89
N ILE A 187 2.26 -6.26 6.56
CA ILE A 187 2.68 -6.77 7.88
C ILE A 187 1.57 -6.63 8.94
N PRO A 188 0.97 -5.45 9.18
CA PRO A 188 -0.11 -5.33 10.15
C PRO A 188 -1.35 -6.13 9.76
N LEU A 189 -1.67 -6.28 8.47
CA LEU A 189 -2.79 -7.11 8.02
C LEU A 189 -2.62 -8.58 8.39
N VAL A 190 -1.45 -9.16 8.09
CA VAL A 190 -1.14 -10.56 8.45
C VAL A 190 -1.12 -10.73 9.97
N ARG A 191 -0.56 -9.77 10.71
CA ARG A 191 -0.55 -9.79 12.18
C ARG A 191 -1.97 -9.81 12.75
N ASP A 192 -2.82 -8.90 12.30
CA ASP A 192 -4.18 -8.77 12.80
C ASP A 192 -5.03 -10.00 12.40
N LEU A 193 -4.80 -10.57 11.21
CA LEU A 193 -5.43 -11.85 10.81
C LEU A 193 -5.06 -12.99 11.77
N GLY A 194 -3.79 -13.11 12.14
CA GLY A 194 -3.34 -14.14 13.09
C GLY A 194 -3.97 -13.98 14.48
N VAL A 195 -4.05 -12.75 14.99
CA VAL A 195 -4.72 -12.44 16.26
C VAL A 195 -6.20 -12.77 16.20
N ALA A 196 -6.90 -12.35 15.14
CA ALA A 196 -8.32 -12.62 14.97
C ALA A 196 -8.61 -14.12 14.82
N TYR A 197 -7.80 -14.84 14.04
CA TYR A 197 -7.95 -16.27 13.86
C TYR A 197 -7.81 -17.04 15.17
N ALA A 198 -6.78 -16.71 15.97
CA ALA A 198 -6.58 -17.33 17.28
C ALA A 198 -7.76 -17.08 18.23
N GLY A 199 -8.29 -15.85 18.26
CA GLY A 199 -9.49 -15.52 19.05
C GLY A 199 -10.72 -16.31 18.60
N ARG A 200 -10.97 -16.36 17.29
CA ARG A 200 -12.12 -17.08 16.71
C ARG A 200 -12.06 -18.58 16.94
N CYS A 201 -10.88 -19.19 16.87
CA CYS A 201 -10.69 -20.60 17.24
C CYS A 201 -11.01 -20.86 18.72
N ALA A 202 -10.79 -19.87 19.60
CA ALA A 202 -11.16 -19.93 21.02
C ALA A 202 -12.64 -19.58 21.28
N GLY A 203 -13.43 -19.25 20.25
CA GLY A 203 -14.82 -18.81 20.39
C GLY A 203 -14.97 -17.36 20.87
N GLU A 204 -13.89 -16.56 20.83
CA GLU A 204 -13.86 -15.17 21.28
C GLU A 204 -13.67 -14.19 20.11
N PRO A 205 -14.21 -12.96 20.19
CA PRO A 205 -13.83 -11.91 19.24
C PRO A 205 -12.39 -11.44 19.48
N PRO A 206 -11.70 -10.89 18.46
CA PRO A 206 -10.37 -10.34 18.64
C PRO A 206 -10.35 -9.21 19.67
N GLN A 207 -9.38 -9.29 20.59
CA GLN A 207 -9.16 -8.29 21.63
C GLN A 207 -8.06 -7.32 21.18
N TRP A 208 -8.45 -6.25 20.50
CA TRP A 208 -7.54 -5.17 20.10
C TRP A 208 -8.05 -3.79 20.48
N ALA A 209 -7.12 -2.86 20.73
CA ALA A 209 -7.49 -1.46 20.88
C ALA A 209 -8.00 -0.91 19.54
N PRO A 210 -9.02 -0.04 19.54
CA PRO A 210 -9.41 0.72 18.36
C PRO A 210 -8.23 1.48 17.76
N LEU A 211 -8.18 1.57 16.43
CA LEU A 211 -7.17 2.39 15.76
C LEU A 211 -7.45 3.87 16.07
N ALA A 212 -6.41 4.61 16.44
CA ALA A 212 -6.53 6.03 16.80
C ALA A 212 -6.99 6.91 15.62
N VAL A 213 -6.67 6.48 14.41
CA VAL A 213 -7.06 7.11 13.14
C VAL A 213 -7.30 6.05 12.07
N GLN A 214 -8.12 6.37 11.08
CA GLN A 214 -8.34 5.60 9.86
C GLN A 214 -7.69 6.27 8.65
N TYR A 215 -7.56 5.57 7.53
CA TYR A 215 -6.94 6.14 6.32
C TYR A 215 -7.68 7.39 5.80
N ILE A 216 -9.01 7.47 6.04
CA ILE A 216 -9.79 8.67 5.72
C ILE A 216 -9.32 9.89 6.50
N ASP A 217 -8.95 9.73 7.77
CA ASP A 217 -8.40 10.83 8.56
C ASP A 217 -7.08 11.32 7.96
N TYR A 218 -6.24 10.38 7.46
CA TYR A 218 -5.02 10.72 6.74
C TYR A 218 -5.32 11.49 5.44
N ALA A 219 -6.30 11.05 4.64
CA ALA A 219 -6.66 11.75 3.40
C ALA A 219 -7.16 13.17 3.67
N LEU A 220 -8.02 13.35 4.68
CA LEU A 220 -8.52 14.67 5.10
C LEU A 220 -7.39 15.56 5.63
N TRP A 221 -6.54 14.99 6.48
CA TRP A 221 -5.36 15.68 7.01
C TRP A 221 -4.42 16.10 5.88
N GLN A 222 -4.12 15.21 4.92
CA GLN A 222 -3.24 15.50 3.79
C GLN A 222 -3.76 16.70 2.99
N ARG A 223 -5.06 16.72 2.66
CA ARG A 223 -5.68 17.83 1.93
C ARG A 223 -5.58 19.15 2.69
N ARG A 224 -5.84 19.15 4.01
CA ARG A 224 -5.71 20.36 4.84
C ARG A 224 -4.27 20.85 4.95
N GLN A 225 -3.31 19.95 5.18
CA GLN A 225 -1.92 20.34 5.37
C GLN A 225 -1.28 20.86 4.10
N PHE A 226 -1.62 20.27 2.95
CA PHE A 226 -0.98 20.59 1.68
C PHE A 226 -1.62 21.78 0.97
N GLY A 227 -2.90 22.06 1.25
CA GLY A 227 -3.62 23.20 0.71
C GLY A 227 -4.09 22.99 -0.73
N ASP A 228 -4.41 24.09 -1.39
CA ASP A 228 -4.93 24.10 -2.76
C ASP A 228 -3.80 24.18 -3.78
N LEU A 229 -3.91 23.42 -4.86
CA LEU A 229 -2.97 23.44 -5.98
C LEU A 229 -2.94 24.80 -6.69
N GLU A 230 -4.06 25.51 -6.72
CA GLU A 230 -4.15 26.83 -7.37
C GLU A 230 -3.50 27.95 -6.52
N ASP A 231 -3.31 27.70 -5.23
CA ASP A 231 -2.59 28.59 -4.32
C ASP A 231 -1.09 28.29 -4.39
N ARG A 232 -0.32 29.22 -4.96
CA ARG A 232 1.15 29.11 -5.09
C ARG A 232 1.87 29.15 -3.74
N ASP A 233 1.27 29.76 -2.72
CA ASP A 233 1.84 29.84 -1.37
C ASP A 233 1.49 28.61 -0.53
N SER A 234 0.62 27.73 -1.03
CA SER A 234 0.35 26.44 -0.41
C SER A 234 1.56 25.51 -0.49
N ARG A 235 1.60 24.50 0.40
CA ARG A 235 2.70 23.52 0.39
C ARG A 235 2.71 22.69 -0.89
N ILE A 236 1.54 22.33 -1.43
CA ILE A 236 1.47 21.59 -2.68
C ILE A 236 1.91 22.46 -3.86
N GLY A 237 1.53 23.74 -3.89
CA GLY A 237 1.95 24.70 -4.91
C GLY A 237 3.47 24.85 -4.94
N ALA A 238 4.09 25.02 -3.77
CA ALA A 238 5.55 25.09 -3.65
C ALA A 238 6.26 23.80 -4.09
N GLN A 239 5.72 22.62 -3.75
CA GLN A 239 6.29 21.34 -4.20
C GLN A 239 6.17 21.15 -5.71
N VAL A 240 5.04 21.54 -6.30
CA VAL A 240 4.83 21.47 -7.75
C VAL A 240 5.80 22.39 -8.48
N ALA A 241 5.99 23.63 -8.00
CA ALA A 241 6.95 24.56 -8.57
C ALA A 241 8.38 23.99 -8.57
N TYR A 242 8.80 23.41 -7.44
CA TYR A 242 10.09 22.72 -7.34
C TYR A 242 10.22 21.59 -8.36
N TRP A 243 9.23 20.70 -8.48
CA TRP A 243 9.30 19.57 -9.40
C TRP A 243 9.22 20.00 -10.87
N GLN A 244 8.51 21.08 -11.20
CA GLN A 244 8.50 21.66 -12.53
C GLN A 244 9.89 22.16 -12.93
N GLU A 245 10.61 22.82 -12.02
CA GLU A 245 11.99 23.27 -12.25
C GLU A 245 12.96 22.08 -12.34
N ALA A 246 12.92 21.17 -11.37
CA ALA A 246 13.84 20.03 -11.30
C ALA A 246 13.72 19.06 -12.48
N LEU A 247 12.52 18.94 -13.07
CA LEU A 247 12.25 18.07 -14.22
C LEU A 247 12.26 18.83 -15.55
N ALA A 248 12.57 20.13 -15.55
CA ALA A 248 12.61 20.93 -16.76
C ALA A 248 13.68 20.38 -17.73
N GLY A 249 13.28 20.14 -18.98
CA GLY A 249 14.17 19.61 -20.02
C GLY A 249 14.46 18.12 -19.91
N MET A 250 13.77 17.36 -19.04
CA MET A 250 13.88 15.91 -19.00
C MET A 250 13.47 15.30 -20.36
N PRO A 251 14.21 14.32 -20.90
CA PRO A 251 13.82 13.67 -22.14
C PRO A 251 12.46 12.97 -21.99
N GLU A 252 11.65 12.98 -23.05
CA GLU A 252 10.34 12.31 -23.06
C GLU A 252 10.45 10.81 -22.80
N ARG A 253 11.57 10.19 -23.20
CA ARG A 253 11.79 8.76 -23.07
C ARG A 253 13.26 8.42 -22.94
N LEU A 254 13.55 7.43 -22.08
CA LEU A 254 14.85 6.80 -21.99
C LEU A 254 15.06 5.79 -23.13
N ALA A 255 16.19 5.88 -23.83
CA ALA A 255 16.57 4.97 -24.90
C ALA A 255 17.25 3.71 -24.34
N LEU A 256 16.44 2.78 -23.83
CA LEU A 256 16.94 1.45 -23.42
C LEU A 256 17.14 0.54 -24.64
N PRO A 257 18.13 -0.39 -24.60
CA PRO A 257 18.34 -1.37 -25.66
C PRO A 257 17.24 -2.44 -25.60
N THR A 258 16.12 -2.21 -26.28
CA THR A 258 15.00 -3.16 -26.33
C THR A 258 15.10 -4.09 -27.52
N ASP A 259 14.79 -5.38 -27.32
CA ASP A 259 14.79 -6.39 -28.40
C ASP A 259 13.71 -6.12 -29.47
N ARG A 260 12.68 -5.35 -29.10
CA ARG A 260 11.51 -5.04 -29.93
C ARG A 260 11.14 -3.55 -29.79
N PRO A 261 10.49 -2.95 -30.79
CA PRO A 261 9.94 -1.60 -30.66
C PRO A 261 8.85 -1.55 -29.58
N TYR A 262 8.69 -0.38 -28.96
CA TYR A 262 7.61 -0.18 -27.98
C TYR A 262 6.26 -0.16 -28.70
N PRO A 263 5.25 -0.88 -28.20
CA PRO A 263 3.90 -0.81 -28.74
C PRO A 263 3.26 0.55 -28.43
N ALA A 264 2.26 0.94 -29.23
CA ALA A 264 1.51 2.19 -29.01
C ALA A 264 0.68 2.17 -27.72
N VAL A 265 0.27 0.96 -27.27
CA VAL A 265 -0.44 0.73 -26.01
C VAL A 265 0.30 -0.35 -25.26
N ALA A 266 0.59 -0.12 -23.97
CA ALA A 266 1.24 -1.11 -23.13
C ALA A 266 0.29 -2.29 -22.87
N ASP A 267 0.76 -3.52 -23.12
CA ASP A 267 -0.01 -4.74 -22.82
C ASP A 267 0.08 -5.16 -21.34
N HIS A 268 0.93 -4.46 -20.57
CA HIS A 268 1.24 -4.70 -19.16
C HIS A 268 1.69 -6.13 -18.83
N ARG A 269 2.15 -6.89 -19.83
CA ARG A 269 2.73 -8.22 -19.63
C ARG A 269 4.17 -8.06 -19.15
N GLY A 270 4.46 -8.63 -17.99
CA GLY A 270 5.78 -8.61 -17.39
C GLY A 270 6.32 -10.01 -17.13
N ALA A 271 7.64 -10.08 -16.95
CA ALA A 271 8.33 -11.25 -16.40
C ALA A 271 9.26 -10.78 -15.28
N ARG A 272 9.77 -11.71 -14.50
CA ARG A 272 10.77 -11.45 -13.46
C ARG A 272 11.99 -12.31 -13.75
N VAL A 273 13.16 -11.75 -13.48
CA VAL A 273 14.43 -12.48 -13.50
C VAL A 273 14.99 -12.37 -12.09
N ASP A 274 15.11 -13.51 -11.43
CA ASP A 274 15.71 -13.58 -10.11
C ASP A 274 17.23 -13.47 -10.26
N VAL A 275 17.82 -12.56 -9.50
CA VAL A 275 19.26 -12.33 -9.46
C VAL A 275 19.73 -12.74 -8.08
N ASP A 276 20.74 -13.60 -8.02
CA ASP A 276 21.36 -13.98 -6.76
C ASP A 276 22.12 -12.78 -6.18
N TRP A 277 21.88 -12.48 -4.90
CA TRP A 277 22.45 -11.34 -4.22
C TRP A 277 23.18 -11.82 -2.96
N PRO A 278 24.48 -12.16 -3.07
CA PRO A 278 25.24 -12.71 -1.96
C PRO A 278 25.30 -11.77 -0.75
N ALA A 279 25.29 -12.35 0.45
CA ALA A 279 25.34 -11.60 1.70
C ALA A 279 26.62 -10.74 1.80
N GLU A 280 27.73 -11.23 1.26
CA GLU A 280 29.02 -10.56 1.18
C GLU A 280 28.93 -9.29 0.30
N LEU A 281 28.19 -9.34 -0.80
CA LEU A 281 27.96 -8.16 -1.64
C LEU A 281 27.15 -7.11 -0.88
N GLN A 282 26.09 -7.54 -0.18
CA GLN A 282 25.30 -6.64 0.66
C GLN A 282 26.12 -6.00 1.80
N GLN A 283 27.08 -6.73 2.36
CA GLN A 283 28.03 -6.21 3.37
C GLN A 283 28.89 -5.10 2.76
N ARG A 284 29.48 -5.33 1.58
CA ARG A 284 30.30 -4.33 0.89
C ARG A 284 29.51 -3.08 0.51
N VAL A 285 28.25 -3.21 0.09
CA VAL A 285 27.36 -2.06 -0.17
C VAL A 285 27.18 -1.22 1.11
N ARG A 286 26.99 -1.86 2.26
CA ARG A 286 26.87 -1.15 3.55
C ARG A 286 28.16 -0.44 3.95
N GLU A 287 29.32 -1.06 3.69
CA GLU A 287 30.63 -0.48 3.96
C GLU A 287 30.84 0.79 3.13
N VAL A 288 30.63 0.71 1.81
CA VAL A 288 30.72 1.87 0.90
C VAL A 288 29.74 2.97 1.30
N ALA A 289 28.48 2.62 1.60
CA ALA A 289 27.50 3.58 2.05
C ALA A 289 27.99 4.33 3.30
N ARG A 290 28.53 3.60 4.29
CA ARG A 290 29.05 4.17 5.52
C ARG A 290 30.28 5.05 5.30
N GLU A 291 31.24 4.61 4.48
CA GLU A 291 32.45 5.37 4.16
C GLU A 291 32.14 6.73 3.53
N HIS A 292 31.05 6.81 2.76
CA HIS A 292 30.64 8.00 2.04
C HIS A 292 29.48 8.78 2.68
N ASN A 293 29.10 8.48 3.93
CA ASN A 293 27.92 9.06 4.60
C ASN A 293 26.63 8.98 3.75
N ALA A 294 26.53 7.93 2.95
CA ALA A 294 25.40 7.62 2.11
C ALA A 294 24.55 6.51 2.73
N THR A 295 23.38 6.28 2.13
CA THR A 295 22.55 5.11 2.45
C THR A 295 22.79 4.00 1.43
N ASN A 296 22.46 2.75 1.79
CA ASN A 296 22.46 1.65 0.81
C ASN A 296 21.61 2.00 -0.42
N PHE A 297 20.48 2.70 -0.23
CA PHE A 297 19.61 3.16 -1.31
C PHE A 297 20.36 4.06 -2.30
N MET A 298 21.12 5.04 -1.81
CA MET A 298 21.92 5.94 -2.66
C MET A 298 23.02 5.20 -3.42
N VAL A 299 23.70 4.25 -2.77
CA VAL A 299 24.74 3.43 -3.44
C VAL A 299 24.12 2.60 -4.56
N MET A 300 22.97 1.97 -4.31
CA MET A 300 22.26 1.19 -5.33
C MET A 300 21.68 2.06 -6.47
N GLN A 301 21.29 3.30 -6.19
CA GLN A 301 20.78 4.23 -7.20
C GLN A 301 21.88 4.78 -8.12
N ALA A 302 23.12 4.89 -7.60
CA ALA A 302 24.26 5.41 -8.35
C ALA A 302 24.94 4.37 -9.25
N ALA A 303 24.80 3.09 -8.92
CA ALA A 303 25.34 1.96 -9.68
C ALA A 303 24.49 1.65 -10.92
#